data_AF-A0A2M7DJA9-F1
#
_entry.id   AF-A0A2M7DJA9-F1
#
_cell.length_a   1.000
_cell.length_b   1.000
_cell.length_c   1.000
_cell.angle_alpha   90.00
_cell.angle_beta   90.00
_cell.angle_gamma   90.00
#
_symmetry.space_group_name_H-M   'P 1'
#
loop_
_entity.id
_entity.type
_entity.pdbx_description
1 polymer ?
#
loop_
_entity_poly.entity_id
_entity_poly.type
_entity_poly.pdbx_seq_one_letter_code
_entity_poly.pdbx_strand_id
1 'polypeptide(L)'
;MSKNWPLWEIFVRSKNGLEHRHFGSLHAADAEMALENARDVYTRRNEGVSIWVVESKNITASNPEESGELFEPAADKVYRHPTFYELPDELKHM
;
A
#
# COMPACT_ATOMS: atom_id res chain seq x y z
N MET A 1 21.23 -22.70 17.75
CA MET A 1 20.26 -22.30 16.71
C MET A 1 19.64 -20.99 17.14
N SER A 2 20.11 -19.85 16.62
CA SER A 2 19.43 -18.57 16.85
C SER A 2 18.07 -18.66 16.16
N LYS A 3 16.96 -18.55 16.91
CA LYS A 3 15.65 -18.38 16.28
C LYS A 3 15.74 -17.10 15.45
N ASN A 4 15.60 -17.22 14.14
CA ASN A 4 15.56 -16.05 13.27
C ASN A 4 14.19 -15.40 13.47
N TRP A 5 14.16 -14.18 13.99
CA TRP A 5 12.94 -13.39 14.14
C TRP A 5 13.03 -12.26 13.13
N PRO A 6 12.63 -12.48 11.87
CA PRO A 6 12.63 -11.41 10.87
C PRO A 6 11.69 -10.27 11.23
N LEU A 7 11.94 -9.10 10.63
CA LEU A 7 11.10 -7.90 10.76
C LEU A 7 9.91 -7.99 9.79
N TRP A 8 8.73 -7.65 10.26
CA TRP A 8 7.47 -7.64 9.51
C TRP A 8 6.85 -6.24 9.54
N GLU A 9 6.39 -5.77 8.39
CA GLU A 9 5.60 -4.55 8.25
C GLU A 9 4.11 -4.87 8.34
N ILE A 10 3.37 -4.08 9.12
CA ILE A 10 1.99 -4.37 9.50
C ILE A 10 1.06 -3.34 8.89
N PHE A 11 0.07 -3.82 8.13
CA PHE A 11 -0.95 -2.98 7.52
C PHE A 11 -2.33 -3.34 8.06
N VAL A 12 -3.07 -2.33 8.53
CA VAL A 12 -4.39 -2.53 9.14
C VAL A 12 -5.44 -1.73 8.37
N ARG A 13 -6.55 -2.38 8.06
CA ARG A 13 -7.77 -1.72 7.59
C ARG A 13 -8.85 -1.78 8.66
N SER A 14 -9.42 -0.63 8.98
CA SER A 14 -10.52 -0.55 9.94
C SER A 14 -11.84 -1.03 9.34
N LYS A 15 -12.86 -1.26 10.17
CA LYS A 15 -14.18 -1.74 9.71
C LYS A 15 -14.80 -0.87 8.61
N ASN A 16 -14.66 0.45 8.75
CA ASN A 16 -15.20 1.44 7.82
C ASN A 16 -14.10 2.02 6.91
N GLY A 17 -12.87 1.51 6.98
CA GLY A 17 -11.75 1.96 6.17
C GLY A 17 -11.79 1.33 4.78
N LEU A 18 -11.44 2.09 3.75
CA LEU A 18 -11.38 1.59 2.38
C LEU A 18 -10.04 0.88 2.11
N GLU A 19 -8.96 1.36 2.73
CA GLU A 19 -7.59 0.94 2.48
C GLU A 19 -6.85 0.45 3.73
N HIS A 20 -5.91 -0.46 3.51
CA HIS A 20 -4.93 -0.85 4.53
C HIS A 20 -3.86 0.23 4.65
N ARG A 21 -3.63 0.71 5.87
CA ARG A 21 -2.57 1.69 6.16
C ARG A 21 -1.47 1.02 6.97
N HIS A 22 -0.23 1.47 6.78
CA HIS A 22 0.90 0.98 7.56
C HIS A 22 0.82 1.48 9.01
N PHE A 23 0.86 0.57 9.99
CA PHE A 23 0.73 0.87 11.42
C PHE A 23 2.06 0.71 12.18
N GLY A 24 3.07 0.11 11.56
CA GLY A 24 4.39 -0.10 12.14
C GLY A 24 4.90 -1.51 11.90
N SER A 25 6.00 -1.84 12.58
CA SER A 25 6.75 -3.07 12.35
C SER A 25 6.92 -3.88 13.63
N LEU A 26 7.04 -5.20 13.50
CA LEU A 26 7.34 -6.10 14.62
C LEU A 26 8.23 -7.27 14.20
N HIS A 27 8.88 -7.92 15.16
CA HIS A 27 9.65 -9.13 14.93
C HIS A 27 8.80 -10.37 15.28
N ALA A 28 8.80 -11.38 14.41
CA ALA A 28 8.09 -12.64 14.61
C ALA A 28 8.78 -13.77 13.83
N ALA A 29 8.63 -15.02 14.30
CA ALA A 29 9.28 -16.18 13.69
C ALA A 29 8.70 -16.55 12.31
N ASP A 30 7.42 -16.29 12.10
CA ASP A 30 6.67 -16.57 10.87
C ASP A 30 5.45 -15.63 10.76
N ALA A 31 4.69 -15.77 9.66
CA ALA A 31 3.56 -14.90 9.35
C ALA A 31 2.37 -15.10 10.31
N GLU A 32 2.15 -16.30 10.83
CA GLU A 32 1.04 -16.59 11.75
C GLU A 32 1.29 -15.90 13.09
N MET A 33 2.50 -16.05 13.64
CA MET A 33 2.94 -15.33 14.83
C MET A 33 2.93 -13.80 14.61
N ALA A 34 3.30 -13.33 13.43
CA ALA A 34 3.24 -11.90 13.11
C ALA A 34 1.81 -11.36 13.15
N LEU A 35 0.83 -12.12 12.64
CA LEU A 35 -0.60 -11.76 12.69
C LEU A 35 -1.13 -11.70 14.11
N GLU A 36 -0.81 -12.71 14.94
CA GLU A 36 -1.21 -12.74 16.35
C GLU A 36 -0.65 -11.54 17.12
N ASN A 37 0.67 -11.31 17.00
CA ASN A 37 1.32 -10.17 17.65
C ASN A 37 0.76 -8.82 17.15
N ALA A 38 0.51 -8.69 15.83
CA ALA A 38 -0.06 -7.48 15.25
C ALA A 38 -1.47 -7.20 15.77
N ARG A 39 -2.29 -8.25 15.90
CA ARG A 39 -3.64 -8.15 16.45
C ARG A 39 -3.60 -7.58 17.87
N ASP A 40 -2.71 -8.11 18.72
CA ASP A 40 -2.62 -7.72 20.12
C ASP A 40 -1.97 -6.34 20.34
N VAL A 41 -1.00 -5.97 19.50
CA VAL A 41 -0.29 -4.69 19.62
C VAL A 41 -1.12 -3.55 19.03
N TYR A 42 -1.64 -3.73 17.82
CA TYR A 42 -2.21 -2.63 17.03
C TYR A 42 -3.74 -2.59 17.00
N THR A 43 -4.44 -3.68 17.34
CA THR A 43 -5.90 -3.78 17.12
C THR A 43 -6.73 -4.00 18.39
N ARG A 44 -6.14 -3.80 19.58
CA ARG A 44 -6.63 -4.05 20.96
C ARG A 44 -8.14 -3.89 21.27
N ARG A 45 -8.95 -3.24 20.42
CA ARG A 45 -10.40 -3.01 20.58
C ARG A 45 -11.23 -3.17 19.29
N ASN A 46 -10.85 -4.05 18.36
CA ASN A 46 -11.65 -4.35 17.15
C ASN A 46 -11.79 -3.18 16.16
N GLU A 47 -10.92 -2.16 16.24
CA GLU A 47 -10.89 -1.11 15.22
C GLU A 47 -10.42 -1.66 13.86
N GLY A 48 -9.49 -2.63 13.86
CA GLY A 48 -8.99 -3.32 12.66
C GLY A 48 -9.80 -4.58 12.34
N VAL A 49 -10.34 -4.67 11.13
CA VAL A 49 -11.12 -5.84 10.63
C VAL A 49 -10.30 -6.70 9.67
N SER A 50 -9.21 -6.16 9.13
CA SER A 50 -8.28 -6.89 8.28
C SER A 50 -6.85 -6.45 8.58
N ILE A 51 -5.97 -7.43 8.75
CA ILE A 51 -4.53 -7.23 9.00
C ILE A 51 -3.78 -7.93 7.88
N TRP A 52 -2.85 -7.23 7.25
CA TRP A 52 -1.82 -7.81 6.39
C TRP A 52 -0.49 -7.72 7.10
N VAL A 53 0.30 -8.79 6.98
CA VAL A 53 1.68 -8.83 7.43
C VAL A 53 2.56 -9.18 6.25
N VAL A 54 3.64 -8.43 6.08
CA VAL A 54 4.60 -8.66 4.99
C VAL A 54 5.99 -8.64 5.60
N GLU A 55 6.78 -9.68 5.37
CA GLU A 55 8.18 -9.68 5.81
C GLU A 55 8.92 -8.55 5.07
N SER A 56 9.67 -7.75 5.81
CA SER A 56 10.25 -6.49 5.31
C SER A 56 11.11 -6.68 4.07
N LYS A 57 11.81 -7.83 3.97
CA LYS A 57 12.64 -8.17 2.81
C LYS A 57 11.87 -8.29 1.48
N ASN A 58 10.56 -8.48 1.55
CA ASN A 58 9.70 -8.61 0.37
C ASN A 58 9.17 -7.25 -0.12
N ILE A 59 9.46 -6.16 0.59
CA ILE A 59 9.05 -4.80 0.20
C ILE A 59 10.21 -4.14 -0.56
N THR A 60 9.93 -3.68 -1.77
CA THR A 60 10.85 -2.86 -2.56
C THR A 60 10.37 -1.41 -2.52
N ALA A 61 11.23 -0.51 -2.05
CA ALA A 61 10.95 0.92 -2.04
C ALA A 61 11.57 1.60 -3.26
N SER A 62 10.92 2.65 -3.78
CA SER A 62 11.52 3.50 -4.81
C SER A 62 12.70 4.28 -4.25
N ASN A 63 13.72 4.53 -5.07
CA ASN A 63 14.84 5.38 -4.71
C ASN A 63 14.39 6.84 -4.63
N PRO A 64 14.59 7.56 -3.49
CA PRO A 64 14.22 8.96 -3.37
C PRO A 64 14.89 9.88 -4.42
N GLU A 65 16.09 9.53 -4.88
CA GLU A 65 16.81 10.29 -5.90
C GLU A 65 16.15 10.21 -7.28
N GLU A 66 15.40 9.15 -7.55
CA GLU A 66 14.67 8.90 -8.81
C GLU A 66 13.23 9.46 -8.79
N SER A 67 12.84 10.16 -7.72
CA SER A 67 11.48 10.69 -7.52
C SER A 67 11.01 11.56 -8.68
N GLY A 68 11.90 12.38 -9.24
CA GLY A 68 11.58 13.25 -10.38
C GLY A 68 11.06 12.46 -11.59
N GLU A 69 11.83 11.47 -12.03
CA GLU A 69 11.50 10.63 -13.18
C GLU A 69 10.26 9.76 -12.94
N LEU A 70 10.10 9.26 -11.72
CA LEU A 70 9.00 8.36 -11.34
C LEU A 70 7.66 9.09 -11.19
N PHE A 71 7.65 10.34 -10.70
CA PHE A 71 6.40 11.01 -10.28
C PHE A 71 6.09 12.33 -11.00
N GLU A 72 7.06 13.11 -11.47
CA GLU A 72 6.77 14.39 -12.16
C GLU A 72 5.93 14.24 -13.44
N PRO A 73 6.10 13.19 -14.28
CA PRO A 73 5.24 13.00 -15.45
C PRO A 73 3.75 12.86 -15.11
N ALA A 74 3.40 12.48 -13.87
CA ALA A 74 2.02 12.40 -13.42
C ALA A 74 1.42 13.76 -13.02
N ALA A 75 2.26 14.75 -12.67
CA ALA A 75 1.82 16.09 -12.28
C ALA A 75 1.51 16.98 -13.50
N ASP A 76 2.26 16.81 -14.58
CA ASP A 76 2.11 17.53 -15.86
C ASP A 76 0.88 17.04 -16.67
N LYS A 77 0.59 15.75 -16.63
CA LYS A 77 -0.37 15.10 -17.54
C LYS A 77 -1.74 14.93 -16.90
N VAL A 78 -2.48 16.04 -16.82
CA VAL A 78 -3.79 16.07 -16.14
C VAL A 78 -4.82 15.10 -16.75
N TYR A 79 -4.73 14.72 -18.04
CA TYR A 79 -5.73 13.84 -18.66
C TYR A 79 -5.17 13.00 -19.83
N ARG A 80 -5.19 11.66 -19.69
CA ARG A 80 -5.35 10.72 -20.82
C ARG A 80 -6.83 10.41 -21.06
N HIS A 81 -7.73 11.33 -20.72
CA HIS A 81 -9.10 11.24 -21.20
C HIS A 81 -9.14 11.75 -22.64
N PRO A 82 -9.79 11.05 -23.58
CA PRO A 82 -9.80 11.36 -25.02
C PRO A 82 -10.62 12.62 -25.37
N THR A 83 -10.73 13.59 -24.46
CA THR A 83 -11.47 14.84 -24.63
C THR A 83 -10.68 15.94 -25.35
N PHE A 84 -9.38 15.72 -25.64
CA PHE A 84 -8.49 16.73 -26.25
C PHE A 84 -8.27 16.56 -27.75
N TYR A 85 -8.87 15.54 -28.38
CA TYR A 85 -8.92 15.47 -29.84
C TYR A 85 -10.11 16.28 -30.34
N GLU A 86 -9.88 17.20 -31.29
CA GLU A 86 -10.98 17.72 -32.10
C GLU A 86 -11.58 16.55 -32.88
N LEU A 87 -12.68 16.01 -32.36
CA LEU A 87 -13.46 15.04 -33.12
C LEU A 87 -14.00 15.76 -34.36
N PRO A 88 -13.84 15.19 -35.56
CA PRO A 88 -14.57 15.62 -36.74
C PRO A 88 -16.06 15.76 -36.41
N ASP A 89 -16.75 16.74 -37.01
CA ASP A 89 -18.16 17.03 -36.70
C ASP A 89 -19.06 15.79 -36.86
N GLU A 90 -18.70 14.88 -37.76
CA GLU A 90 -19.34 13.59 -38.02
C GLU A 90 -19.42 12.66 -36.78
N LEU A 91 -18.54 12.84 -35.79
CA LEU A 91 -18.41 11.99 -34.61
C LEU A 91 -18.91 12.65 -33.31
N LYS A 92 -19.41 13.90 -33.37
CA LYS A 92 -19.89 14.64 -32.17
C LYS A 92 -21.31 14.26 -31.72
N HIS A 93 -22.02 13.42 -32.47
CA HIS A 93 -23.43 13.07 -32.24
C HIS A 93 -23.69 11.56 -32.08
N MET A 94 -22.79 10.83 -31.44
CA MET A 94 -23.08 9.46 -30.97
C MET A 94 -23.76 9.46 -29.61
#